data_AF-A0A9W9WAW8-F1
#
_entry.id   AF-A0A9W9WAW8-F1
#
_cell.length_a   1.000
_cell.length_b   1.000
_cell.length_c   1.000
_cell.angle_alpha   90.00
_cell.angle_beta   90.00
_cell.angle_gamma   90.00
#
_symmetry.space_group_name_H-M   'P 1'
#
loop_
_entity.id
_entity.type
_entity.pdbx_description
1 polymer ?
#
loop_
_entity_poly.entity_id
_entity_poly.type
_entity_poly.pdbx_seq_one_letter_code
_entity_poly.pdbx_strand_id
1 'polypeptide(L)'
;MKSSIQVLAGLALFAIPTVVNADCKLNNKIKDDEKTSEDRSELCLAEGPNRWTFAMQISQVSVPTFDGSNPFAGISGSKAFIIYDDVCKRAGVYSPDEEGNDCGIPYVIEEEWLSDKLTVTNINWDVADPFFKFNYAGSDYQTGQGWNICSDISSGLRAEQACQATFSNWVG
;
A
#
# COMPACT_ATOMS: atom_id res chain seq x y z
N MET A 1 -7.59 -29.83 -71.64
CA MET A 1 -6.70 -29.39 -70.55
C MET A 1 -7.56 -28.76 -69.46
N LYS A 2 -7.77 -29.45 -68.32
CA LYS A 2 -8.50 -28.92 -67.17
C LYS A 2 -7.46 -28.52 -66.12
N SER A 3 -7.40 -27.23 -65.81
CA SER A 3 -6.49 -26.66 -64.83
C SER A 3 -7.13 -26.73 -63.45
N SER A 4 -6.49 -27.43 -62.51
CA SER A 4 -6.92 -27.54 -61.11
C SER A 4 -5.99 -26.67 -60.27
N ILE A 5 -6.52 -25.56 -59.75
CA ILE A 5 -5.82 -24.69 -58.79
C ILE A 5 -6.06 -25.27 -57.39
N GLN A 6 -5.00 -25.75 -56.74
CA GLN A 6 -5.03 -26.10 -55.32
C GLN A 6 -4.71 -24.84 -54.50
N VAL A 7 -5.69 -24.35 -53.75
CA VAL A 7 -5.51 -23.30 -52.74
C VAL A 7 -5.05 -23.98 -51.46
N LEU A 8 -3.77 -23.81 -51.13
CA LEU A 8 -3.18 -24.28 -49.88
C LEU A 8 -3.63 -23.34 -48.74
N ALA A 9 -4.48 -23.84 -47.85
CA ALA A 9 -4.93 -23.12 -46.66
C ALA A 9 -3.79 -23.05 -45.64
N GLY A 10 -3.23 -21.85 -45.43
CA GLY A 10 -2.28 -21.58 -44.36
C GLY A 10 -3.00 -21.44 -43.01
N LEU A 11 -2.76 -22.35 -42.07
CA LEU A 11 -3.13 -22.15 -40.67
C LEU A 11 -2.22 -21.07 -40.08
N ALA A 12 -2.75 -19.86 -39.92
CA ALA A 12 -2.16 -18.86 -39.04
C ALA A 12 -2.46 -19.25 -37.59
N LEU A 13 -1.46 -19.83 -36.89
CA LEU A 13 -1.49 -19.92 -35.43
C LEU A 13 -1.40 -18.51 -34.85
N PHE A 14 -2.55 -17.95 -34.47
CA PHE A 14 -2.59 -16.79 -33.59
C PHE A 14 -2.14 -17.23 -32.19
N ALA A 15 -0.85 -17.03 -31.89
CA ALA A 15 -0.38 -17.06 -30.51
C ALA A 15 -1.05 -15.89 -29.78
N ILE A 16 -2.05 -16.18 -28.95
CA ILE A 16 -2.64 -15.19 -28.05
C ILE A 16 -1.58 -14.96 -26.96
N PRO A 17 -0.99 -13.76 -26.84
CA PRO A 17 -0.12 -13.47 -25.72
C PRO A 17 -0.98 -13.56 -24.45
N THR A 18 -0.73 -14.58 -23.63
CA THR A 18 -1.22 -14.62 -22.25
C THR A 18 -0.51 -13.50 -21.50
N VAL A 19 -1.21 -12.39 -21.29
CA VAL A 19 -0.73 -11.31 -20.44
C VAL A 19 -0.70 -11.87 -19.02
N VAL A 20 0.47 -12.27 -18.56
CA VAL A 20 0.69 -12.58 -17.15
C VAL A 20 0.60 -11.23 -16.44
N ASN A 21 -0.54 -10.94 -15.82
CA ASN A 21 -0.61 -9.84 -14.85
C ASN A 21 0.26 -10.27 -13.68
N ALA A 22 1.46 -9.68 -13.57
CA ALA A 22 2.25 -9.79 -12.36
C ALA A 22 1.49 -9.03 -11.25
N ASP A 23 1.32 -9.65 -10.08
CA ASP A 23 0.79 -8.97 -8.92
C ASP A 23 1.68 -7.76 -8.59
N CYS A 24 1.07 -6.60 -8.33
CA CYS A 24 1.80 -5.37 -8.06
C CYS A 24 2.34 -5.39 -6.63
N LYS A 25 3.41 -6.16 -6.42
CA LYS A 25 3.95 -6.45 -5.10
C LYS A 25 4.76 -5.27 -4.56
N LEU A 26 4.40 -4.76 -3.39
CA LEU A 26 5.18 -3.78 -2.65
C LEU A 26 6.07 -4.50 -1.64
N ASN A 27 7.33 -4.08 -1.54
CA ASN A 27 8.29 -4.68 -0.62
C ASN A 27 8.49 -3.80 0.62
N ASN A 28 8.77 -4.44 1.75
CA ASN A 28 9.08 -3.73 2.98
C ASN A 28 10.36 -2.89 2.82
N LYS A 29 10.29 -1.62 3.23
CA LYS A 29 11.41 -0.68 3.14
C LYS A 29 12.26 -0.61 4.39
N ILE A 30 11.76 -1.10 5.51
CA ILE A 30 12.45 -0.96 6.80
C ILE A 30 13.08 -2.27 7.25
N LYS A 31 14.20 -2.14 7.96
CA LYS A 31 14.88 -3.21 8.67
C LYS A 31 14.39 -3.30 10.11
N ASP A 32 14.77 -4.37 10.80
CA ASP A 32 14.37 -4.62 12.19
C ASP A 32 14.82 -3.52 13.16
N ASP A 33 15.97 -2.89 12.93
CA ASP A 33 16.50 -1.78 13.74
C ASP A 33 15.78 -0.45 13.51
N GLU A 34 14.95 -0.35 12.47
CA GLU A 34 14.14 0.83 12.13
C GLU A 34 12.69 0.73 12.65
N LYS A 35 12.34 -0.37 13.34
CA LYS A 35 11.01 -0.61 13.91
C LYS A 35 10.84 0.19 15.22
N THR A 36 10.27 1.39 15.11
CA THR A 36 9.99 2.28 16.24
C THR A 36 8.51 2.22 16.66
N SER A 37 8.24 2.65 17.90
CA SER A 37 6.86 2.86 18.36
C SER A 37 6.29 4.15 17.78
N GLU A 38 4.99 4.15 17.51
CA GLU A 38 4.19 5.29 17.06
C GLU A 38 3.22 5.69 18.17
N ASP A 39 3.22 6.97 18.53
CA ASP A 39 2.36 7.54 19.56
C ASP A 39 1.22 8.38 18.99
N ARG A 40 1.25 8.69 17.70
CA ARG A 40 0.19 9.45 17.01
C ARG A 40 -1.01 8.54 16.74
N SER A 41 -2.12 8.84 17.43
CA SER A 41 -3.39 8.10 17.33
C SER A 41 -4.04 8.14 15.94
N GLU A 42 -3.62 9.09 15.10
CA GLU A 42 -4.05 9.25 13.72
C GLU A 42 -3.44 8.18 12.79
N LEU A 43 -2.34 7.56 13.21
CA LEU A 43 -1.62 6.53 12.44
C LEU A 43 -1.74 5.14 13.05
N CYS A 44 -1.88 5.04 14.36
CA CYS A 44 -2.03 3.75 15.02
C CYS A 44 -3.03 3.75 16.18
N LEU A 45 -3.83 2.69 16.25
CA LEU A 45 -4.69 2.38 17.37
C LEU A 45 -4.28 1.03 17.99
N ALA A 46 -3.81 1.07 19.24
CA ALA A 46 -3.59 -0.14 20.04
C ALA A 46 -4.93 -0.64 20.60
N GLU A 47 -5.71 -1.36 19.79
CA GLU A 47 -7.02 -1.90 20.17
C GLU A 47 -6.96 -3.23 20.95
N GLY A 48 -5.74 -3.70 21.25
CA GLY A 48 -5.48 -4.94 21.98
C GLY A 48 -4.91 -6.06 21.11
N PRO A 49 -4.70 -7.25 21.68
CA PRO A 49 -3.94 -8.31 21.05
C PRO A 49 -4.44 -8.67 19.65
N ASN A 50 -3.50 -8.82 18.70
CA ASN A 50 -3.77 -9.19 17.30
C ASN A 50 -4.62 -8.17 16.51
N ARG A 51 -4.81 -6.95 17.03
CA ARG A 51 -5.46 -5.85 16.31
C ARG A 51 -4.38 -4.92 15.76
N TRP A 52 -4.07 -5.12 14.49
CA TRP A 52 -3.02 -4.38 13.80
C TRP A 52 -3.62 -3.17 13.08
N THR A 53 -2.80 -2.17 12.82
CA THR A 53 -3.23 -0.98 12.05
C THR A 53 -2.56 -0.98 10.70
N PHE A 54 -3.34 -0.84 9.65
CA PHE A 54 -2.84 -0.47 8.33
C PHE A 54 -3.11 1.01 8.12
N ALA A 55 -2.06 1.77 7.87
CA ALA A 55 -2.09 3.21 7.75
C ALA A 55 -1.55 3.67 6.40
N MET A 56 -2.01 4.84 5.99
CA MET A 56 -1.54 5.58 4.84
C MET A 56 -1.18 6.97 5.32
N GLN A 57 0.02 7.42 4.97
CA GLN A 57 0.48 8.76 5.31
C GLN A 57 0.92 9.48 4.05
N ILE A 58 0.45 10.71 3.89
CA ILE A 58 0.67 11.55 2.72
C ILE A 58 1.18 12.89 3.22
N SER A 59 2.22 13.41 2.60
CA SER A 59 2.88 14.65 2.97
C SER A 59 3.22 15.44 1.73
N GLN A 60 2.60 16.60 1.55
CA GLN A 60 3.01 17.60 0.57
C GLN A 60 3.80 18.71 1.26
N VAL A 61 5.06 18.81 0.91
CA VAL A 61 5.92 19.91 1.35
C VAL A 61 5.82 21.02 0.30
N SER A 62 5.22 22.16 0.67
CA SER A 62 5.06 23.31 -0.24
C SER A 62 6.33 24.19 -0.37
N VAL A 63 7.36 23.95 0.45
CA VAL A 63 8.64 24.69 0.48
C VAL A 63 9.78 23.81 1.00
N PRO A 64 11.03 23.89 0.51
CA PRO A 64 12.11 23.02 0.96
C PRO A 64 12.33 23.12 2.48
N THR A 65 11.98 22.10 3.24
CA THR A 65 12.20 22.03 4.69
C THR A 65 13.36 21.09 4.99
N PHE A 66 14.50 21.66 5.40
CA PHE A 66 15.59 20.90 6.02
C PHE A 66 15.21 20.64 7.48
N ASP A 67 14.53 19.52 7.74
CA ASP A 67 14.17 19.10 9.10
C ASP A 67 14.75 17.71 9.40
N GLY A 68 15.70 17.68 10.35
CA GLY A 68 16.36 16.47 10.84
C GLY A 68 15.55 15.67 11.87
N SER A 69 14.37 16.15 12.24
CA SER A 69 13.43 15.50 13.17
C SER A 69 12.38 14.67 12.43
N ASN A 70 12.46 14.64 11.10
CA ASN A 70 11.48 14.01 10.24
C ASN A 70 11.58 12.47 10.35
N PRO A 71 10.54 11.76 10.82
CA PRO A 71 10.53 10.29 10.84
C PRO A 71 10.57 9.66 9.44
N PHE A 72 10.52 10.48 8.39
CA PHE A 72 10.70 10.15 6.98
C PHE A 72 12.14 10.36 6.46
N ALA A 73 13.11 10.61 7.32
CA ALA A 73 14.52 10.67 6.91
C ALA A 73 14.95 9.31 6.32
N GLY A 74 14.93 9.19 4.99
CA GLY A 74 15.27 7.97 4.26
C GLY A 74 14.16 7.42 3.35
N ILE A 75 12.92 7.92 3.48
CA ILE A 75 11.83 7.62 2.55
C ILE A 75 11.84 8.72 1.47
N SER A 76 12.27 8.35 0.27
CA SER A 76 12.11 9.14 -0.95
C SER A 76 10.64 9.10 -1.41
N GLY A 77 9.76 9.82 -0.73
CA GLY A 77 8.37 9.91 -1.15
C GLY A 77 7.51 10.85 -0.32
N SER A 78 6.47 11.40 -0.95
CA SER A 78 5.41 12.18 -0.29
C SER A 78 4.26 11.30 0.19
N LYS A 79 4.36 9.98 0.07
CA LYS A 79 3.28 9.04 0.39
C LYS A 79 3.81 7.64 0.68
N ALA A 80 3.24 6.97 1.67
CA ALA A 80 3.56 5.60 2.02
C ALA A 80 2.37 4.91 2.71
N PHE A 81 2.37 3.58 2.64
CA PHE A 81 1.62 2.74 3.55
C PHE A 81 2.51 2.25 4.69
N ILE A 82 1.91 2.07 5.85
CA ILE A 82 2.60 1.65 7.06
C ILE A 82 1.75 0.58 7.73
N ILE A 83 2.37 -0.51 8.18
CA ILE A 83 1.71 -1.51 9.02
C ILE A 83 2.29 -1.39 10.43
N TYR A 84 1.42 -1.22 11.41
CA TYR A 84 1.73 -1.23 12.83
C TYR A 84 1.15 -2.48 13.49
N ASP A 85 1.91 -3.06 14.43
CA ASP A 85 1.44 -4.18 15.25
C ASP A 85 0.43 -3.74 16.34
N ASP A 86 0.02 -4.69 17.17
CA ASP A 86 -0.98 -4.50 18.23
C ASP A 86 -0.52 -3.62 19.41
N VAL A 87 0.76 -3.27 19.44
CA VAL A 87 1.35 -2.32 20.41
C VAL A 87 1.87 -1.05 19.73
N CYS A 88 1.41 -0.77 18.51
CA CYS A 88 1.81 0.39 17.72
C CYS A 88 3.31 0.48 17.44
N LYS A 89 3.98 -0.66 17.29
CA LYS A 89 5.32 -0.73 16.73
C LYS A 89 5.23 -0.90 15.22
N ARG A 90 5.98 -0.08 14.50
CA ARG A 90 6.04 -0.13 13.03
C ARG A 90 6.65 -1.47 12.58
N ALA A 91 5.87 -2.28 11.87
CA ALA A 91 6.26 -3.59 11.37
C ALA A 91 6.77 -3.53 9.92
N GLY A 92 6.17 -2.66 9.10
CA GLY A 92 6.58 -2.47 7.70
C GLY A 92 6.19 -1.11 7.13
N VAL A 93 6.93 -0.70 6.10
CA VAL A 93 6.67 0.53 5.32
C VAL A 93 6.76 0.19 3.84
N TYR A 94 5.80 0.69 3.06
CA TYR A 94 5.62 0.34 1.65
C TYR A 94 5.31 1.59 0.84
N SER A 95 5.90 1.73 -0.35
CA SER A 95 5.57 2.82 -1.27
C SER A 95 5.70 2.36 -2.73
N PRO A 96 4.73 2.67 -3.60
CA PRO A 96 4.83 2.35 -5.03
C PRO A 96 5.92 3.15 -5.74
N ASP A 97 6.18 4.38 -5.29
CA ASP A 97 7.06 5.33 -5.98
C ASP A 97 8.55 4.93 -5.89
N GLU A 98 8.98 4.36 -4.75
CA GLU A 98 10.39 4.03 -4.52
C GLU A 98 10.86 2.73 -5.18
N GLU A 99 9.92 1.89 -5.60
CA GLU A 99 10.22 0.60 -6.23
C GLU A 99 10.25 0.68 -7.75
N GLY A 100 9.93 1.85 -8.32
CA GLY A 100 9.57 1.95 -9.72
C GLY A 100 8.40 1.02 -10.08
N ASN A 101 7.64 0.60 -9.07
CA ASN A 101 6.63 -0.45 -9.15
C ASN A 101 5.22 0.14 -9.02
N ASP A 102 5.00 1.25 -9.73
CA ASP A 102 3.66 1.79 -9.93
C ASP A 102 2.96 1.03 -11.06
N CYS A 103 2.76 -0.28 -10.87
CA CYS A 103 2.00 -1.14 -11.78
C CYS A 103 0.48 -0.94 -11.66
N GLY A 104 0.04 -0.04 -10.78
CA GLY A 104 -1.36 0.23 -10.50
C GLY A 104 -1.99 -0.77 -9.52
N ILE A 105 -3.21 -0.43 -9.12
CA ILE A 105 -4.03 -1.21 -8.18
C ILE A 105 -4.50 -2.50 -8.87
N PRO A 106 -4.46 -3.67 -8.21
CA PRO A 106 -4.21 -3.84 -6.78
C PRO A 106 -2.73 -3.93 -6.39
N TYR A 107 -2.36 -3.27 -5.28
CA TYR A 107 -1.04 -3.47 -4.66
C TYR A 107 -1.10 -4.62 -3.66
N VAL A 108 -0.08 -5.48 -3.65
CA VAL A 108 -0.01 -6.67 -2.80
C VAL A 108 1.16 -6.55 -1.84
N ILE A 109 0.90 -6.75 -0.54
CA ILE A 109 1.90 -6.83 0.52
C ILE A 109 1.84 -8.25 1.10
N GLU A 110 2.99 -8.91 1.12
CA GLU A 110 3.15 -10.28 1.63
C GLU A 110 4.36 -10.32 2.55
N GLU A 111 4.12 -10.73 3.80
CA GLU A 111 5.10 -10.71 4.87
C GLU A 111 4.96 -11.97 5.70
N GLU A 112 6.07 -12.52 6.20
CA GLU A 112 6.08 -13.75 7.01
C GLU A 112 5.35 -13.58 8.36
N TRP A 113 5.23 -12.34 8.84
CA TRP A 113 4.57 -11.99 10.10
C TRP A 113 3.08 -11.60 9.91
N LEU A 114 2.58 -11.58 8.67
CA LEU A 114 1.16 -11.48 8.38
C LEU A 114 0.57 -12.88 8.20
N SER A 115 -0.61 -13.12 8.77
CA SER A 115 -1.35 -14.37 8.58
C SER A 115 -1.89 -14.60 7.16
N ASP A 116 -2.08 -13.53 6.38
CA ASP A 116 -2.52 -13.55 4.98
C ASP A 116 -1.90 -12.36 4.22
N LYS A 117 -1.99 -12.34 2.90
CA LYS A 117 -1.57 -11.20 2.09
C LYS A 117 -2.53 -10.02 2.27
N LEU A 118 -1.97 -8.82 2.34
CA LEU A 118 -2.74 -7.59 2.33
C LEU A 118 -2.81 -7.07 0.90
N THR A 119 -4.03 -6.83 0.40
CA THR A 119 -4.23 -6.35 -0.97
C THR A 119 -4.93 -5.01 -0.97
N VAL A 120 -4.24 -3.93 -1.36
CA VAL A 120 -4.87 -2.61 -1.55
C VAL A 120 -5.68 -2.62 -2.83
N THR A 121 -6.99 -2.41 -2.72
CA THR A 121 -7.95 -2.56 -3.83
C THR A 121 -8.48 -1.23 -4.35
N ASN A 122 -8.30 -0.14 -3.60
CA ASN A 122 -8.62 1.21 -4.06
C ASN A 122 -7.84 2.23 -3.22
N ILE A 123 -7.45 3.36 -3.83
CA ILE A 123 -6.74 4.43 -3.14
C ILE A 123 -6.95 5.79 -3.80
N ASN A 124 -7.04 6.83 -2.97
CA ASN A 124 -6.81 8.22 -3.35
C ASN A 124 -5.66 8.80 -2.53
N TRP A 125 -4.63 9.24 -3.24
CA TRP A 125 -3.45 9.89 -2.66
C TRP A 125 -3.58 11.42 -2.56
N ASP A 126 -4.76 11.99 -2.86
CA ASP A 126 -5.00 13.42 -2.69
C ASP A 126 -4.97 13.81 -1.21
N VAL A 127 -4.12 14.77 -0.86
CA VAL A 127 -3.99 15.29 0.51
C VAL A 127 -5.25 16.02 0.98
N ALA A 128 -6.16 16.42 0.08
CA ALA A 128 -7.42 17.05 0.45
C ALA A 128 -8.54 16.05 0.75
N ASP A 129 -8.49 14.84 0.18
CA ASP A 129 -9.51 13.79 0.35
C ASP A 129 -8.88 12.38 0.26
N PRO A 130 -7.99 12.05 1.20
CA PRO A 130 -7.26 10.79 1.16
C PRO A 130 -8.17 9.62 1.55
N PHE A 131 -8.05 8.50 0.86
CA PHE A 131 -8.68 7.26 1.31
C PHE A 131 -7.93 6.03 0.78
N PHE A 132 -8.11 4.89 1.43
CA PHE A 132 -7.78 3.60 0.83
C PHE A 132 -8.75 2.50 1.25
N LYS A 133 -8.80 1.44 0.43
CA LYS A 133 -9.49 0.18 0.70
C LYS A 133 -8.53 -0.97 0.52
N PHE A 134 -8.68 -1.99 1.34
CA PHE A 134 -7.86 -3.18 1.24
C PHE A 134 -8.64 -4.43 1.63
N ASN A 135 -8.21 -5.55 1.09
CA ASN A 135 -8.65 -6.87 1.51
C ASN A 135 -7.55 -7.52 2.38
N TYR A 136 -7.97 -8.16 3.46
CA TYR A 136 -7.08 -8.96 4.31
C TYR A 136 -7.87 -10.15 4.88
N ALA A 137 -7.33 -11.36 4.73
CA ALA A 137 -7.97 -12.60 5.17
C ALA A 137 -9.43 -12.73 4.70
N GLY A 138 -9.70 -12.33 3.45
CA GLY A 138 -11.03 -12.38 2.84
C GLY A 138 -12.03 -11.31 3.32
N SER A 139 -11.64 -10.40 4.20
CA SER A 139 -12.46 -9.27 4.67
C SER A 139 -12.02 -7.96 4.03
N ASP A 140 -13.00 -7.12 3.66
CA ASP A 140 -12.75 -5.79 3.11
C ASP A 140 -12.75 -4.74 4.23
N TYR A 141 -11.74 -3.89 4.19
CA TYR A 141 -11.51 -2.80 5.12
C TYR A 141 -11.35 -1.49 4.33
N GLN A 142 -11.80 -0.37 4.91
CA GLN A 142 -11.67 0.94 4.30
C GLN A 142 -11.56 2.04 5.34
N THR A 143 -10.89 3.12 4.97
CA THR A 143 -10.85 4.37 5.74
C THR A 143 -12.17 5.14 5.62
N GLY A 144 -12.46 6.01 6.59
CA GLY A 144 -13.66 6.86 6.57
C GLY A 144 -14.95 6.16 7.01
N GLN A 145 -14.87 4.97 7.62
CA GLN A 145 -16.02 4.26 8.17
C GLN A 145 -15.77 3.84 9.62
N GLY A 146 -16.64 4.28 10.54
CA GLY A 146 -16.55 3.93 11.96
C GLY A 146 -15.32 4.55 12.63
N TRP A 147 -14.44 3.71 13.19
CA TRP A 147 -13.21 4.10 13.89
C TRP A 147 -12.02 4.33 12.94
N ASN A 148 -12.19 4.04 11.64
CA ASN A 148 -11.18 4.24 10.62
C ASN A 148 -11.24 5.69 10.13
N ILE A 149 -10.26 6.49 10.51
CA ILE A 149 -10.28 7.94 10.33
C ILE A 149 -9.16 8.35 9.37
N CYS A 150 -9.45 9.38 8.57
CA CYS A 150 -8.45 10.20 7.93
C CYS A 150 -8.39 11.55 8.65
N SER A 151 -7.21 11.94 9.10
CA SER A 151 -6.97 13.13 9.90
C SER A 151 -5.89 13.99 9.27
N ASP A 152 -6.14 15.30 9.29
CA ASP A 152 -5.12 16.29 9.03
C ASP A 152 -4.12 16.33 10.20
N ILE A 153 -2.88 15.97 9.89
CA ILE A 153 -1.75 16.01 10.82
C ILE A 153 -0.69 17.02 10.37
N SER A 154 -1.11 17.98 9.53
CA SER A 154 -0.26 19.06 9.03
C SER A 154 0.38 19.85 10.17
N SER A 155 1.63 20.25 9.94
CA SER A 155 2.36 21.10 10.88
C SER A 155 3.19 22.13 10.11
N GLY A 156 3.08 23.40 10.53
CA GLY A 156 3.76 24.51 9.87
C GLY A 156 3.36 24.66 8.39
N LEU A 157 4.32 24.53 7.48
CA LEU A 157 4.13 24.65 6.02
C LEU A 157 4.05 23.29 5.31
N ARG A 158 4.01 22.20 6.09
CA ARG A 158 3.88 20.83 5.60
C ARG A 158 2.43 20.43 5.69
N ALA A 159 1.80 20.24 4.53
CA ALA A 159 0.49 19.62 4.46
C ALA A 159 0.66 18.11 4.63
N GLU A 160 -0.01 17.52 5.60
CA GLU A 160 0.17 16.12 5.96
C GLU A 160 -1.16 15.49 6.37
N GLN A 161 -1.44 14.30 5.84
CA GLN A 161 -2.63 13.53 6.15
C GLN A 161 -2.23 12.13 6.59
N ALA A 162 -2.95 11.61 7.58
CA ALA A 162 -2.86 10.24 8.02
C ALA A 162 -4.24 9.60 7.91
N CYS A 163 -4.33 8.45 7.26
CA CYS A 163 -5.50 7.60 7.26
C CYS A 163 -5.15 6.26 7.87
N GLN A 164 -6.07 5.68 8.64
CA GLN A 164 -5.85 4.37 9.23
C GLN A 164 -7.10 3.49 9.20
N ALA A 165 -6.87 2.20 9.26
CA ALA A 165 -7.88 1.19 9.49
C ALA A 165 -7.29 -0.01 10.25
N THR A 166 -8.00 -0.48 11.26
CA THR A 166 -7.56 -1.62 12.07
C THR A 166 -8.10 -2.93 11.53
N PHE A 167 -7.29 -3.98 11.56
CA PHE A 167 -7.62 -5.32 11.07
C PHE A 167 -7.13 -6.40 12.05
N SER A 168 -7.72 -7.59 11.97
CA SER A 168 -7.32 -8.72 12.81
C SER A 168 -6.22 -9.52 12.13
N ASN A 169 -5.03 -9.60 12.72
CA ASN A 169 -3.94 -10.46 12.27
C ASN A 169 -3.75 -11.63 13.25
N TRP A 170 -4.38 -12.77 12.99
CA TRP A 170 -4.24 -13.96 13.82
C TRP A 170 -3.22 -14.92 13.19
N VAL A 171 -1.99 -14.89 13.71
CA VAL A 171 -0.95 -15.86 13.34
C VAL A 171 -1.15 -17.10 14.22
N GLY A 172 -1.66 -18.18 13.61
CA GLY A 172 -1.94 -19.47 14.28
C GLY A 172 -0.72 -20.35 14.44
#